data_AF-A0A4S8MCT2-F1
#
_entry.id   AF-A0A4S8MCT2-F1
#
_cell.length_a   1.000
_cell.length_b   1.000
_cell.length_c   1.000
_cell.angle_alpha   90.00
_cell.angle_beta   90.00
_cell.angle_gamma   90.00
#
_symmetry.space_group_name_H-M   'P 1'
#
loop_
_entity.id
_entity.type
_entity.pdbx_description
1 polymer ?
#
loop_
_entity_poly.entity_id
_entity_poly.type
_entity_poly.pdbx_seq_one_letter_code
_entity_poly.pdbx_strand_id
1 'polypeptide(L)'
;ALDFDPDQFLQSRMYQYLTPNPFVLSPVDTSPRICLGQPFAYHEASFFLVRLLQRFGRIELLKEAIPLAVKAPKEWKEKGVIKARERVQMRSHLMMYVVVSVIYLFVFFFVFGVWGQRLT
;
A
#
# COMPACT_ATOMS: atom_id res chain seq x y z
N ALA A 1 8.26 18.58 -6.07
CA ALA A 1 7.31 17.85 -5.19
C ALA A 1 6.67 16.64 -5.87
N LEU A 2 6.44 16.64 -7.20
CA LEU A 2 5.78 15.51 -7.88
C LEU A 2 6.75 14.41 -8.36
N ASP A 3 8.05 14.69 -8.31
CA ASP A 3 9.12 13.74 -8.62
C ASP A 3 9.75 13.23 -7.31
N PHE A 4 10.11 11.94 -7.30
CA PHE A 4 10.81 11.32 -6.19
C PHE A 4 12.29 11.72 -6.23
N ASP A 5 12.77 12.33 -5.14
CA ASP A 5 14.16 12.73 -4.95
C ASP A 5 14.73 12.02 -3.71
N PRO A 6 15.67 11.06 -3.88
CA PRO A 6 16.23 10.32 -2.75
C PRO A 6 17.04 11.19 -1.78
N ASP A 7 17.58 12.32 -2.26
CA ASP A 7 18.46 13.20 -1.49
C ASP A 7 17.69 14.31 -0.74
N GLN A 8 16.36 14.29 -0.81
CA GLN A 8 15.48 15.34 -0.26
C GLN A 8 15.74 15.62 1.23
N PHE A 9 16.10 14.58 1.99
CA PHE A 9 16.26 14.64 3.45
C PHE A 9 17.71 14.75 3.90
N LEU A 10 18.66 14.95 2.99
CA LEU A 10 20.05 15.22 3.34
C LEU A 10 20.16 16.61 4.00
N GLN A 11 21.07 16.71 4.97
CA GLN A 11 21.13 17.78 5.96
C GLN A 11 21.16 19.20 5.36
N SER A 12 21.88 19.41 4.26
CA SER A 12 21.98 20.71 3.57
C SER A 12 20.65 21.22 3.01
N ARG A 13 19.77 20.30 2.62
CA ARG A 13 18.47 20.60 2.03
C ARG A 13 17.35 20.53 3.07
N MET A 14 17.47 19.62 4.03
CA MET A 14 16.52 19.47 5.15
C MET A 14 16.20 20.81 5.80
N TYR A 15 17.21 21.62 6.11
CA TYR A 15 17.00 22.89 6.79
C TYR A 15 16.16 23.91 6.00
N GLN A 16 16.14 23.82 4.67
CA GLN A 16 15.41 24.73 3.79
C GLN A 16 13.92 24.37 3.69
N TYR A 17 13.58 23.07 3.80
CA TYR A 17 12.21 22.60 3.57
C TYR A 17 11.47 22.21 4.85
N LEU A 18 12.18 21.69 5.87
CA LEU A 18 11.58 21.18 7.10
C LEU A 18 11.59 22.19 8.25
N THR A 19 12.64 23.00 8.40
CA THR A 19 12.71 24.01 9.49
C THR A 19 11.62 25.07 9.40
N PRO A 20 11.27 25.59 8.19
CA PRO A 20 10.19 26.58 8.07
C PRO A 20 8.80 25.99 8.28
N ASN A 21 8.60 24.71 7.99
CA ASN A 21 7.33 24.02 8.17
C ASN A 21 7.56 22.55 8.61
N PRO A 22 7.70 22.30 9.92
CA PRO A 22 7.94 20.96 10.45
C PRO A 22 6.75 20.01 10.25
N PHE A 23 5.56 20.54 9.91
CA PHE A 23 4.35 19.74 9.68
C PHE A 23 4.16 19.33 8.22
N VAL A 24 5.08 19.70 7.32
CA VAL A 24 4.93 19.44 5.87
C VAL A 24 4.93 17.94 5.52
N LEU A 25 5.43 17.10 6.44
CA LEU A 25 5.47 15.64 6.28
C LEU A 25 4.47 14.88 7.17
N SER A 26 3.57 15.57 7.89
CA SER A 26 2.75 14.93 8.92
C SER A 26 1.24 14.95 8.60
N PRO A 27 0.65 13.77 8.35
CA PRO A 27 -0.76 13.51 8.61
C PRO A 27 -0.99 12.85 9.99
N VAL A 28 0.02 12.21 10.60
CA VAL A 28 -0.16 11.27 11.74
C VAL A 28 0.76 11.57 12.94
N ASP A 29 1.70 12.49 12.80
CA ASP A 29 2.86 12.62 13.70
C ASP A 29 2.70 13.79 14.69
N THR A 30 1.64 14.58 14.53
CA THR A 30 1.45 15.81 15.31
C THR A 30 0.01 16.03 15.77
N SER A 31 -0.81 14.98 15.69
CA SER A 31 -2.16 14.95 16.22
C SER A 31 -2.14 14.37 17.66
N PRO A 32 -3.09 14.71 18.55
CA PRO A 32 -3.25 14.06 19.85
C PRO A 32 -3.46 12.52 19.78
N ARG A 33 -3.70 11.98 18.58
CA ARG A 33 -3.66 10.54 18.28
C ARG A 33 -2.38 10.18 17.53
N ILE A 34 -1.22 10.48 18.12
CA ILE A 34 0.09 10.16 17.56
C ILE A 34 0.27 8.63 17.48
N CYS A 35 0.86 8.16 16.39
CA CYS A 35 1.22 6.75 16.28
C CYS A 35 2.38 6.43 17.23
N LEU A 36 2.10 5.73 18.34
CA LEU A 36 3.14 5.27 19.27
C LEU A 36 4.13 4.29 18.62
N GLY A 37 3.71 3.62 17.54
CA GLY A 37 4.55 2.72 16.75
C GLY A 37 5.43 3.41 15.71
N GLN A 38 5.37 4.74 15.60
CA GLN A 38 6.11 5.49 14.57
C GLN A 38 7.63 5.28 14.65
N PRO A 39 8.29 5.39 15.83
CA PRO A 39 9.74 5.12 15.92
C PRO A 39 10.07 3.67 15.52
N PHE A 40 9.24 2.71 15.94
CA PHE A 40 9.40 1.30 15.60
C PHE A 40 9.32 1.09 14.08
N ALA A 41 8.32 1.65 13.42
CA ALA A 41 8.17 1.55 11.97
C ALA A 41 9.37 2.16 11.22
N TYR A 42 9.89 3.31 11.67
CA TYR A 42 11.10 3.90 11.09
C TYR A 42 12.31 2.99 11.25
N HIS A 43 12.50 2.39 12.42
CA HIS A 43 13.59 1.44 12.66
C HIS A 43 13.46 0.18 11.81
N GLU A 44 12.27 -0.42 11.73
CA GLU A 44 12.02 -1.63 10.96
C GLU A 44 12.25 -1.40 9.46
N ALA A 45 11.69 -0.31 8.91
CA ALA A 45 11.87 0.07 7.50
C ALA A 45 13.35 0.34 7.17
N SER A 46 14.05 1.06 8.06
CA SER A 46 15.47 1.38 7.86
C SER A 46 16.33 0.13 7.92
N PHE A 47 16.09 -0.74 8.90
CA PHE A 47 16.80 -2.01 9.04
C PHE A 47 16.58 -2.90 7.82
N PHE A 48 15.32 -3.05 7.38
CA PHE A 48 14.97 -3.82 6.19
C PHE A 48 15.69 -3.28 4.96
N LEU A 49 15.64 -1.96 4.72
CA LEU A 49 16.26 -1.35 3.56
C LEU A 49 17.77 -1.55 3.55
N VAL A 50 18.44 -1.36 4.69
CA VAL A 50 19.89 -1.58 4.82
C VAL A 50 20.24 -3.04 4.52
N ARG A 51 19.51 -4.00 5.11
CA ARG A 51 19.76 -5.44 4.87
C ARG A 51 19.49 -5.84 3.43
N LEU A 52 18.46 -5.28 2.80
CA LEU A 52 18.14 -5.52 1.40
C LEU A 52 19.29 -5.07 0.49
N LEU A 53 19.78 -3.84 0.69
CA LEU A 53 20.86 -3.26 -0.12
C LEU A 53 22.23 -3.90 0.13
N GLN A 54 22.49 -4.37 1.35
CA GLN A 54 23.70 -5.13 1.67
C GLN A 54 23.73 -6.50 0.99
N ARG A 55 22.55 -7.11 0.77
CA ARG A 55 22.44 -8.47 0.23
C ARG A 55 22.36 -8.51 -1.30
N PHE A 56 21.79 -7.49 -1.92
CA PHE A 56 21.55 -7.46 -3.36
C PHE A 56 22.16 -6.22 -4.00
N GLY A 57 23.00 -6.42 -5.02
CA GLY A 57 23.61 -5.31 -5.78
C GLY A 57 22.72 -4.72 -6.87
N ARG A 58 21.63 -5.39 -7.25
CA ARG A 58 20.70 -4.94 -8.29
C ARG A 58 19.29 -5.46 -8.01
N ILE A 59 18.30 -4.57 -8.13
CA ILE A 59 16.89 -4.88 -7.94
C ILE A 59 16.16 -4.33 -9.16
N GLU A 60 15.37 -5.18 -9.83
CA GLU A 60 14.62 -4.77 -11.02
C GLU A 60 13.18 -5.26 -10.98
N LEU A 61 12.28 -4.45 -11.53
CA LEU A 61 10.88 -4.82 -11.67
C LEU A 61 10.71 -5.74 -12.89
N LEU A 62 10.40 -7.02 -12.62
CA LEU A 62 10.06 -7.99 -13.65
C LEU A 62 8.61 -7.78 -14.12
N LYS A 63 8.45 -7.18 -15.31
CA LYS A 63 7.13 -6.83 -15.86
C LYS A 63 6.25 -8.03 -16.17
N GLU A 64 6.86 -9.16 -16.49
CA GLU A 64 6.18 -10.39 -16.88
C GLU A 64 5.49 -11.06 -15.68
N ALA A 65 6.09 -10.93 -14.50
CA ALA A 65 5.55 -11.47 -13.25
C ALA A 65 4.41 -10.62 -12.66
N ILE A 66 4.09 -9.45 -13.25
CA ILE A 66 3.00 -8.59 -12.75
C ILE A 66 1.65 -9.23 -13.11
N PRO A 67 0.78 -9.54 -12.12
CA PRO A 67 -0.55 -10.08 -12.38
C PRO A 67 -1.39 -9.11 -13.21
N LEU A 68 -2.19 -9.63 -14.13
CA LEU A 68 -3.00 -8.82 -15.06
C LEU A 68 -3.92 -7.83 -14.31
N ALA A 69 -4.44 -8.25 -13.15
CA ALA A 69 -5.33 -7.45 -12.32
C ALA A 69 -4.69 -6.17 -11.74
N VAL A 70 -3.36 -6.07 -11.72
CA VAL A 70 -2.60 -4.97 -11.10
C VAL A 70 -1.78 -4.19 -12.14
N LYS A 71 -1.88 -4.53 -13.43
CA LYS A 71 -1.20 -3.79 -14.49
C LYS A 71 -1.82 -2.41 -14.68
N ALA A 72 -0.99 -1.40 -14.94
CA ALA A 72 -1.45 -0.06 -15.28
C ALA A 72 -2.37 -0.09 -16.53
N PRO A 73 -3.59 0.49 -16.47
CA PRO A 73 -4.49 0.61 -17.61
C PRO A 73 -3.90 1.46 -18.71
N LYS A 74 -4.25 1.17 -19.97
CA LYS A 74 -3.76 1.92 -21.13
C LYS A 74 -4.14 3.41 -21.07
N GLU A 75 -5.31 3.71 -20.49
CA GLU A 75 -5.81 5.08 -20.27
C GLU A 75 -4.89 5.96 -19.40
N TRP A 76 -4.01 5.37 -18.59
CA TRP A 76 -3.13 6.15 -17.71
C TRP A 76 -2.12 6.98 -18.49
N LYS A 77 -1.76 6.56 -19.71
CA LYS A 77 -0.85 7.33 -20.60
C LYS A 77 -1.37 8.72 -20.92
N GLU A 78 -2.68 8.91 -20.90
CA GLU A 78 -3.35 10.17 -21.22
C GLU A 78 -3.70 10.99 -19.97
N LYS A 79 -3.56 10.40 -18.77
CA LYS A 79 -3.98 11.01 -17.50
C LYS A 79 -2.78 11.50 -16.68
N GLY A 80 -2.48 12.79 -16.80
CA GLY A 80 -1.58 13.53 -15.90
C GLY A 80 -0.14 13.03 -15.86
N VAL A 81 0.72 13.69 -15.06
CA VAL A 81 2.17 13.43 -15.08
C VAL A 81 2.57 12.16 -14.32
N ILE A 82 1.98 11.91 -13.15
CA ILE A 82 2.39 10.79 -12.26
C ILE A 82 1.80 9.46 -12.74
N LYS A 83 0.49 9.40 -12.99
CA LYS A 83 -0.19 8.15 -13.40
C LYS A 83 0.31 7.64 -14.75
N ALA A 84 0.69 8.52 -15.66
CA ALA A 84 1.26 8.14 -16.96
C ALA A 84 2.62 7.44 -16.86
N ARG A 85 3.40 7.69 -15.80
CA ARG A 85 4.73 7.07 -15.58
C ARG A 85 4.64 5.72 -14.86
N GLU A 86 3.56 5.50 -14.12
CA GLU A 86 3.41 4.34 -13.26
C GLU A 86 3.14 3.05 -14.06
N ARG A 87 3.79 1.95 -13.66
CA ARG A 87 3.69 0.65 -14.36
C ARG A 87 2.75 -0.32 -13.64
N VAL A 88 2.47 -0.08 -12.36
CA VAL A 88 1.66 -0.93 -11.50
C VAL A 88 0.54 -0.12 -10.85
N GLN A 89 -0.66 -0.70 -10.78
CA GLN A 89 -1.74 -0.11 -10.00
C GLN A 89 -1.52 -0.35 -8.52
N MET A 90 -1.12 0.68 -7.78
CA MET A 90 -1.09 0.59 -6.33
C MET A 90 -2.53 0.56 -5.80
N ARG A 91 -2.97 -0.61 -5.34
CA ARG A 91 -4.26 -0.79 -4.65
C ARG A 91 -4.00 -0.76 -3.15
N SER A 92 -4.59 0.18 -2.43
CA SER A 92 -4.67 0.11 -0.97
C SER A 92 -5.99 -0.54 -0.58
N HIS A 93 -5.91 -1.73 0.01
CA HIS A 93 -7.03 -2.31 0.72
C HIS A 93 -6.85 -1.99 2.20
N LEU A 94 -7.63 -1.05 2.72
CA LEU A 94 -7.50 -0.58 4.11
C LEU A 94 -8.05 -1.58 5.14
N MET A 95 -8.55 -2.75 4.73
CA MET A 95 -9.17 -3.72 5.63
C MET A 95 -8.81 -5.15 5.24
N MET A 96 -8.30 -5.89 6.21
CA MET A 96 -8.31 -7.35 6.20
C MET A 96 -9.78 -7.78 6.29
N TYR A 97 -10.32 -8.42 5.26
CA TYR A 97 -11.60 -9.12 5.36
C TYR A 97 -11.39 -10.60 5.06
N VAL A 98 -11.90 -11.45 5.95
CA VAL A 98 -12.10 -12.86 5.64
C VAL A 98 -13.34 -12.92 4.75
N VAL A 99 -13.22 -13.48 3.54
CA VAL A 99 -14.39 -13.79 2.70
C VAL A 99 -15.16 -14.92 3.38
N VAL A 100 -16.03 -14.56 4.34
CA VAL A 100 -17.10 -15.46 4.82
C VAL A 100 -18.33 -15.23 3.95
N SER A 101 -18.19 -15.31 2.62
CA SER A 101 -19.32 -15.15 1.70
C SER A 101 -19.83 -16.50 1.18
N VAL A 102 -19.00 -17.56 1.26
CA VAL A 102 -19.38 -18.89 0.75
C VAL A 102 -20.12 -19.74 1.80
N ILE A 103 -19.92 -19.46 3.10
CA ILE A 103 -20.53 -20.28 4.17
C ILE A 103 -22.02 -19.95 4.36
N TYR A 104 -22.45 -18.69 4.22
CA TYR A 104 -23.86 -18.33 4.40
C TYR A 104 -24.77 -18.91 3.31
N LEU A 105 -24.31 -18.98 2.05
CA LEU A 105 -25.08 -19.64 1.00
C LEU A 105 -25.15 -21.16 1.22
N PHE A 106 -24.06 -21.79 1.65
CA PHE A 106 -24.06 -23.24 1.89
C PHE A 106 -24.97 -23.61 3.07
N VAL A 107 -24.93 -22.85 4.18
CA VAL A 107 -25.83 -23.06 5.32
C VAL A 107 -27.29 -22.75 4.95
N PHE A 108 -27.56 -21.70 4.18
CA PHE A 108 -28.92 -21.38 3.73
C PHE A 108 -29.49 -22.50 2.84
N PHE A 109 -28.72 -22.97 1.85
CA PHE A 109 -29.15 -24.09 0.99
C PHE A 109 -29.24 -25.41 1.75
N PHE A 110 -28.36 -25.68 2.72
CA PHE A 110 -28.41 -26.94 3.48
C PHE A 110 -29.55 -26.93 4.49
N VAL A 111 -29.75 -25.83 5.22
CA VAL A 111 -30.84 -25.72 6.22
C VAL A 111 -32.20 -25.61 5.55
N PHE A 112 -32.39 -24.78 4.52
CA PHE A 112 -33.69 -24.69 3.84
C PHE A 112 -33.93 -25.82 2.82
N GLY A 113 -32.89 -26.32 2.15
CA GLY A 113 -33.01 -27.41 1.18
C GLY A 113 -33.28 -28.76 1.85
N VAL A 114 -32.68 -29.05 3.00
CA VAL A 114 -32.91 -30.31 3.73
C VAL A 114 -34.21 -30.26 4.55
N TRP A 115 -34.60 -29.10 5.09
CA TRP A 115 -35.83 -28.99 5.90
C TRP A 115 -37.09 -28.74 5.08
N GLY A 116 -36.98 -28.18 3.86
CA GLY A 116 -38.10 -27.95 2.94
C GLY A 116 -38.67 -29.21 2.27
N GLN A 117 -37.99 -30.35 2.34
CA GLN A 117 -38.43 -31.62 1.75
C GLN A 117 -39.23 -32.52 2.74
N ARG A 118 -39.53 -32.05 3.95
CA ARG A 118 -40.20 -32.84 5.00
C ARG A 118 -41.64 -32.40 5.32
N LEU A 119 -42.23 -31.52 4.50
CA LEU A 119 -43.57 -30.95 4.68
C LEU A 119 -44.54 -31.18 3.50
N THR A 120 -44.31 -32.23 2.71
CA THR A 120 -45.30 -32.81 1.79
C THR A 120 -45.49 -34.28 2.08
#